data_AF-B8HHX8-F1
#
_entry.id   AF-B8HHX8-F1
#
_cell.length_a   1.000
_cell.length_b   1.000
_cell.length_c   1.000
_cell.angle_alpha   90.00
_cell.angle_beta   90.00
_cell.angle_gamma   90.00
#
_symmetry.space_group_name_H-M   'P 1'
#
loop_
_entity.id
_entity.type
_entity.pdbx_description
1 polymer ?
#
loop_
_entity_poly.entity_id
_entity_poly.type
_entity_poly.pdbx_seq_one_letter_code
_entity_poly.pdbx_strand_id
1 'polypeptide(L)'
;MTSIIARQPKGITVGGQFAATEHSESFVTLGPLDGGHLSEESILDAVSRHEGPGAVPGVRRRIAETTTEGGRELFLQRCDALYNPDSEYVIDRSVYGPTPEHCDALAALGYTSVNQFSRDRTKNFRGVGSLIDSGIGPERLEVLGKLSAHESQWSAWEKAAYLNSPLEDLDGVVENKDLSRVGQYLATVDLLGDEAKSARARKALEMKIGDRALIEADEYPLEDLADLRDALPESKRYPANILRLALRGIDGPRLRTYGTKACETYTGRQLDEALVAPKTIRSFLAAGFDPRLDDMKVLRDAGYTSGNDLKAASKVLRTTDVKVLAEARKHATGAQMATFAANTRDQLRFDDPQAIGRLTKLGIDSPDQLRPWAASIHARANTFIDRDQSVLAIYADIIKAGVTPERLGALTRAGIPVTEAAKHKDTKDPWAAGQKYRAAWDADQASKAARHWVNEPAQWAFTEENYLDGVTE
;
A
#
# COMPACT_ATOMS: atom_id res chain seq x y z
N MET A 1 58.44 -18.92 11.79
CA MET A 1 58.07 -19.88 10.74
C MET A 1 56.69 -19.52 10.23
N THR A 2 56.61 -18.90 9.06
CA THR A 2 55.55 -19.17 8.07
C THR A 2 56.17 -18.83 6.71
N SER A 3 56.36 -19.85 5.90
CA SER A 3 56.86 -19.74 4.53
C SER A 3 55.71 -19.32 3.60
N ILE A 4 56.00 -18.51 2.58
CA ILE A 4 55.14 -18.42 1.39
C ILE A 4 55.95 -18.93 0.20
N ILE A 5 55.49 -20.04 -0.36
CA ILE A 5 55.87 -20.58 -1.68
C ILE A 5 54.56 -20.77 -2.45
N ALA A 6 54.46 -20.22 -3.66
CA ALA A 6 53.72 -20.77 -4.82
C ALA A 6 54.04 -19.89 -6.07
N ARG A 7 54.96 -20.30 -6.95
CA ARG A 7 54.76 -21.03 -8.23
C ARG A 7 53.77 -20.39 -9.23
N GLN A 8 54.35 -19.84 -10.31
CA GLN A 8 53.73 -19.60 -11.62
C GLN A 8 53.20 -20.89 -12.27
N PRO A 9 52.15 -20.76 -13.10
CA PRO A 9 52.05 -21.41 -14.40
C PRO A 9 52.18 -20.42 -15.57
N LYS A 10 52.40 -21.00 -16.73
CA LYS A 10 53.14 -20.49 -17.89
C LYS A 10 52.17 -20.00 -18.98
N GLY A 11 52.43 -18.81 -19.53
CA GLY A 11 52.07 -18.43 -20.90
C GLY A 11 50.86 -17.51 -21.07
N ILE A 12 51.04 -16.19 -20.88
CA ILE A 12 50.57 -15.13 -21.78
C ILE A 12 51.67 -14.08 -21.81
N THR A 13 52.13 -13.72 -23.01
CA THR A 13 53.18 -12.73 -23.24
C THR A 13 52.54 -11.43 -23.69
N VAL A 14 52.56 -10.39 -22.87
CA VAL A 14 52.47 -8.99 -23.34
C VAL A 14 53.28 -8.10 -22.41
N GLY A 15 54.14 -7.25 -22.98
CA GLY A 15 55.25 -6.58 -22.30
C GLY A 15 54.86 -5.46 -21.33
N GLY A 16 55.81 -5.15 -20.44
CA GLY A 16 55.74 -4.05 -19.46
C GLY A 16 56.09 -4.55 -18.05
N GLN A 17 56.91 -3.78 -17.34
CA GLN A 17 57.43 -4.09 -15.99
C GLN A 17 56.31 -4.17 -14.94
N PHE A 18 55.66 -5.31 -14.74
CA PHE A 18 54.59 -5.42 -13.74
C PHE A 18 54.66 -6.69 -12.91
N ALA A 19 54.93 -6.51 -11.62
CA ALA A 19 54.67 -7.46 -10.55
C ALA A 19 54.40 -6.66 -9.25
N ALA A 20 53.30 -6.95 -8.54
CA ALA A 20 52.94 -6.32 -7.26
C ALA A 20 52.34 -7.35 -6.27
N THR A 21 52.41 -7.03 -4.97
CA THR A 21 51.71 -7.69 -3.84
C THR A 21 51.24 -6.64 -2.80
N GLU A 22 50.11 -6.96 -2.15
CA GLU A 22 49.05 -6.15 -1.49
C GLU A 22 49.30 -5.72 -0.02
N HIS A 23 48.62 -4.69 0.53
CA HIS A 23 48.14 -4.53 1.96
C HIS A 23 47.29 -3.24 2.24
N SER A 24 46.55 -3.18 3.37
CA SER A 24 45.24 -2.50 3.62
C SER A 24 45.13 -1.24 4.55
N GLU A 25 44.36 -0.23 4.10
CA GLU A 25 43.43 0.84 4.64
C GLU A 25 43.49 1.60 6.01
N SER A 26 43.32 2.96 5.98
CA SER A 26 42.20 3.81 6.54
C SER A 26 42.48 5.38 6.54
N PHE A 27 41.43 6.25 6.62
CA PHE A 27 41.20 7.53 5.83
C PHE A 27 41.24 8.94 6.51
N VAL A 28 41.45 10.03 5.71
CA VAL A 28 41.02 11.47 5.89
C VAL A 28 40.81 12.18 4.51
N THR A 29 39.98 13.23 4.42
CA THR A 29 39.49 14.00 3.24
C THR A 29 40.23 15.34 2.98
N LEU A 30 40.39 15.81 1.72
CA LEU A 30 40.90 17.16 1.39
C LEU A 30 40.13 17.92 0.26
N GLY A 31 40.18 19.26 0.25
CA GLY A 31 39.60 20.26 -0.67
C GLY A 31 40.61 21.06 -1.54
N PRO A 32 40.18 22.17 -2.20
CA PRO A 32 40.68 22.64 -3.53
C PRO A 32 41.87 23.64 -3.50
N LEU A 33 42.58 23.71 -4.62
CA LEU A 33 44.03 23.98 -4.71
C LEU A 33 44.37 24.20 -6.26
N ASP A 34 45.39 24.98 -6.74
CA ASP A 34 45.52 25.67 -8.10
C ASP A 34 46.51 25.21 -9.26
N GLY A 35 45.97 24.70 -10.39
CA GLY A 35 46.42 24.04 -11.63
C GLY A 35 47.78 24.26 -12.32
N GLY A 36 48.46 23.14 -12.61
CA GLY A 36 49.52 22.96 -13.62
C GLY A 36 50.33 21.70 -13.34
N HIS A 37 50.62 20.85 -14.36
CA HIS A 37 51.24 19.50 -14.24
C HIS A 37 52.11 19.32 -12.99
N LEU A 38 51.49 18.82 -11.93
CA LEU A 38 52.11 18.80 -10.61
C LEU A 38 52.97 17.55 -10.45
N SER A 39 54.24 17.74 -10.09
CA SER A 39 55.05 16.67 -9.52
C SER A 39 54.45 16.20 -8.17
N GLU A 40 54.79 14.99 -7.71
CA GLU A 40 54.36 14.50 -6.37
C GLU A 40 54.68 15.52 -5.27
N GLU A 41 55.88 16.14 -5.30
CA GLU A 41 56.25 17.19 -4.34
C GLU A 41 55.35 18.41 -4.45
N SER A 42 54.96 18.81 -5.66
CA SER A 42 54.06 19.94 -5.88
C SER A 42 52.64 19.67 -5.34
N ILE A 43 52.13 18.43 -5.47
CA ILE A 43 50.85 18.00 -4.86
C ILE A 43 50.96 17.99 -3.34
N LEU A 44 52.06 17.47 -2.78
CA LEU A 44 52.27 17.40 -1.34
C LEU A 44 52.45 18.79 -0.71
N ASP A 45 53.17 19.70 -1.38
CA ASP A 45 53.35 21.09 -0.94
C ASP A 45 52.04 21.89 -1.02
N ALA A 46 51.26 21.63 -2.05
CA ALA A 46 49.92 22.17 -2.20
C ALA A 46 49.01 21.70 -1.05
N VAL A 47 48.94 20.39 -0.79
CA VAL A 47 48.21 19.78 0.34
C VAL A 47 48.66 20.39 1.68
N SER A 48 49.98 20.52 1.87
CA SER A 48 50.57 21.14 3.05
C SER A 48 50.09 22.57 3.27
N ARG A 49 49.96 23.36 2.19
CA ARG A 49 49.54 24.76 2.23
C ARG A 49 48.05 24.94 2.52
N HIS A 50 47.18 24.09 1.96
CA HIS A 50 45.73 24.29 2.07
C HIS A 50 45.11 23.55 3.25
N GLU A 51 45.63 22.38 3.61
CA GLU A 51 45.07 21.52 4.66
C GLU A 51 46.00 21.35 5.86
N GLY A 52 47.19 21.94 5.77
CA GLY A 52 48.23 21.91 6.79
C GLY A 52 49.18 20.71 6.64
N PRO A 53 50.38 20.81 7.25
CA PRO A 53 51.42 19.79 7.13
C PRO A 53 51.00 18.43 7.72
N GLY A 54 49.95 18.37 8.54
CA GLY A 54 49.40 17.14 9.12
C GLY A 54 48.67 16.23 8.11
N ALA A 55 48.24 16.77 6.97
CA ALA A 55 47.56 15.99 5.93
C ALA A 55 48.53 15.38 4.89
N VAL A 56 49.74 15.94 4.78
CA VAL A 56 50.81 15.50 3.87
C VAL A 56 51.19 14.02 4.06
N PRO A 57 51.33 13.48 5.29
CA PRO A 57 51.64 12.07 5.48
C PRO A 57 50.56 11.13 4.93
N GLY A 58 49.29 11.53 4.95
CA GLY A 58 48.17 10.72 4.42
C GLY A 58 48.17 10.67 2.90
N VAL A 59 48.42 11.79 2.22
CA VAL A 59 48.53 11.84 0.76
C VAL A 59 49.81 11.15 0.28
N ARG A 60 50.95 11.41 0.94
CA ARG A 60 52.22 10.72 0.64
C ARG A 60 52.08 9.21 0.81
N ARG A 61 51.33 8.78 1.83
CA ARG A 61 51.00 7.36 2.02
C ARG A 61 50.17 6.80 0.86
N ARG A 62 49.11 7.47 0.39
CA ARG A 62 48.32 7.02 -0.79
C ARG A 62 49.14 6.92 -2.07
N ILE A 63 50.01 7.90 -2.31
CA ILE A 63 50.92 7.89 -3.46
C ILE A 63 51.91 6.72 -3.36
N ALA A 64 52.40 6.43 -2.15
CA ALA A 64 53.27 5.29 -1.89
C ALA A 64 52.55 3.92 -1.89
N GLU A 65 51.25 3.89 -1.59
CA GLU A 65 50.39 2.69 -1.55
C GLU A 65 49.86 2.28 -2.93
N THR A 66 50.04 3.11 -3.96
CA THR A 66 49.54 2.76 -5.29
C THR A 66 50.40 1.66 -5.91
N THR A 67 49.77 0.57 -6.36
CA THR A 67 50.47 -0.71 -6.59
C THR A 67 51.12 -0.84 -7.97
N THR A 68 50.72 -0.02 -8.92
CA THR A 68 51.25 0.02 -10.29
C THR A 68 51.63 1.43 -10.71
N GLU A 69 52.61 1.55 -11.62
CA GLU A 69 53.00 2.85 -12.20
C GLU A 69 51.80 3.54 -12.88
N GLY A 70 50.97 2.79 -13.60
CA GLY A 70 49.76 3.31 -14.25
C GLY A 70 48.66 3.77 -13.27
N GLY A 71 48.38 3.01 -12.20
CA GLY A 71 47.43 3.44 -11.16
C GLY A 71 47.91 4.69 -10.43
N ARG A 72 49.22 4.79 -10.16
CA ARG A 72 49.85 5.94 -9.49
C ARG A 72 49.75 7.19 -10.36
N GLU A 73 50.05 7.06 -11.65
CA GLU A 73 49.92 8.15 -12.61
C GLU A 73 48.48 8.66 -12.73
N LEU A 74 47.49 7.76 -12.82
CA LEU A 74 46.07 8.15 -12.83
C LEU A 74 45.63 8.86 -11.55
N PHE A 75 46.10 8.39 -10.38
CA PHE A 75 45.80 9.02 -9.10
C PHE A 75 46.37 10.44 -9.02
N LEU A 76 47.65 10.62 -9.37
CA LEU A 76 48.31 11.92 -9.39
C LEU A 76 47.64 12.89 -10.39
N GLN A 77 47.29 12.41 -11.58
CA GLN A 77 46.54 13.20 -12.57
C GLN A 77 45.15 13.62 -12.06
N ARG A 78 44.50 12.87 -11.17
CA ARG A 78 43.16 13.20 -10.66
C ARG A 78 43.26 14.26 -9.59
N CYS A 79 44.26 14.15 -8.72
CA CYS A 79 44.60 15.19 -7.77
C CYS A 79 44.89 16.52 -8.49
N ASP A 80 45.64 16.48 -9.61
CA ASP A 80 45.91 17.65 -10.47
C ASP A 80 44.66 18.16 -11.23
N ALA A 81 43.76 17.29 -11.71
CA ALA A 81 42.55 17.73 -12.39
C ALA A 81 41.48 18.35 -11.47
N LEU A 82 41.42 17.91 -10.20
CA LEU A 82 40.60 18.54 -9.15
C LEU A 82 41.16 19.91 -8.71
N TYR A 83 42.39 20.21 -9.13
CA TYR A 83 43.18 21.36 -8.74
C TYR A 83 42.98 22.59 -9.66
N ASN A 84 42.03 22.62 -10.60
CA ASN A 84 42.02 23.73 -11.58
C ASN A 84 41.55 25.07 -10.93
N PRO A 85 42.38 26.15 -10.86
CA PRO A 85 42.07 27.41 -10.17
C PRO A 85 40.88 28.13 -10.79
N ASP A 86 40.72 27.96 -12.11
CA ASP A 86 39.77 28.70 -12.93
C ASP A 86 38.37 28.04 -12.94
N SER A 87 38.20 26.92 -12.22
CA SER A 87 36.93 26.22 -12.09
C SER A 87 36.20 26.67 -10.82
N GLU A 88 35.31 27.66 -10.92
CA GLU A 88 34.45 28.15 -9.82
C GLU A 88 33.49 27.09 -9.20
N TYR A 89 33.53 25.84 -9.64
CA TYR A 89 32.69 24.78 -9.11
C TYR A 89 33.46 23.95 -8.07
N VAL A 90 33.33 24.35 -6.80
CA VAL A 90 33.51 23.46 -5.65
C VAL A 90 32.70 22.18 -5.91
N ILE A 91 33.41 21.07 -6.14
CA ILE A 91 32.81 19.81 -6.56
C ILE A 91 31.92 19.25 -5.46
N ASP A 92 30.66 19.06 -5.83
CA ASP A 92 29.57 18.42 -5.11
C ASP A 92 29.96 17.05 -4.53
N ARG A 93 29.84 16.96 -3.20
CA ARG A 93 29.63 15.85 -2.22
C ARG A 93 29.82 14.36 -2.58
N SER A 94 30.54 13.96 -3.63
CA SER A 94 31.26 12.67 -3.64
C SER A 94 32.66 12.94 -3.09
N VAL A 95 32.72 13.02 -1.76
CA VAL A 95 33.81 13.64 -0.98
C VAL A 95 35.17 12.92 -1.11
N TYR A 96 35.24 11.82 -1.86
CA TYR A 96 36.47 11.07 -2.09
C TYR A 96 36.51 10.70 -3.58
N GLY A 97 37.50 11.21 -4.31
CA GLY A 97 37.81 10.72 -5.66
C GLY A 97 38.08 9.20 -5.68
N PRO A 98 38.39 8.61 -6.85
CA PRO A 98 38.77 7.20 -6.91
C PRO A 98 39.88 6.89 -5.89
N THR A 99 39.74 5.77 -5.18
CA THR A 99 40.79 5.27 -4.28
C THR A 99 41.96 4.74 -5.12
N PRO A 100 43.15 4.50 -4.53
CA PRO A 100 44.25 3.84 -5.25
C PRO A 100 43.82 2.53 -5.92
N GLU A 101 42.98 1.73 -5.26
CA GLU A 101 42.44 0.47 -5.81
C GLU A 101 41.52 0.73 -7.02
N HIS A 102 40.70 1.79 -6.97
CA HIS A 102 39.90 2.20 -8.13
C HIS A 102 40.79 2.67 -9.30
N CYS A 103 41.89 3.37 -9.02
CA CYS A 103 42.85 3.79 -10.05
C CYS A 103 43.57 2.61 -10.69
N ASP A 104 43.98 1.62 -9.91
CA ASP A 104 44.56 0.37 -10.42
C ASP A 104 43.55 -0.41 -11.28
N ALA A 105 42.30 -0.52 -10.82
CA ALA A 105 41.23 -1.15 -11.59
C ALA A 105 40.93 -0.41 -12.90
N LEU A 106 40.94 0.92 -12.90
CA LEU A 106 40.81 1.73 -14.12
C LEU A 106 42.03 1.55 -15.05
N ALA A 107 43.25 1.54 -14.53
CA ALA A 107 44.44 1.27 -15.34
C ALA A 107 44.35 -0.10 -16.02
N ALA A 108 43.87 -1.12 -15.29
CA ALA A 108 43.62 -2.46 -15.83
C ALA A 108 42.55 -2.50 -16.93
N LEU A 109 41.59 -1.58 -16.90
CA LEU A 109 40.58 -1.38 -17.96
C LEU A 109 41.09 -0.55 -19.15
N GLY A 110 42.34 -0.10 -19.13
CA GLY A 110 42.99 0.62 -20.22
C GLY A 110 42.89 2.14 -20.15
N TYR A 111 42.44 2.71 -19.02
CA TYR A 111 42.47 4.15 -18.83
C TYR A 111 43.91 4.63 -18.63
N THR A 112 44.31 5.67 -19.37
CA THR A 112 45.65 6.27 -19.31
C THR A 112 45.62 7.72 -18.86
N SER A 113 44.43 8.34 -18.80
CA SER A 113 44.26 9.66 -18.24
C SER A 113 42.91 9.86 -17.56
N VAL A 114 42.90 10.71 -16.54
CA VAL A 114 41.69 11.11 -15.80
C VAL A 114 40.66 11.81 -16.65
N ASN A 115 41.10 12.53 -17.69
CA ASN A 115 40.18 13.20 -18.61
C ASN A 115 39.29 12.21 -19.37
N GLN A 116 39.71 10.95 -19.49
CA GLN A 116 38.93 9.90 -20.15
C GLN A 116 37.69 9.48 -19.34
N PHE A 117 37.68 9.69 -18.02
CA PHE A 117 36.53 9.45 -17.14
C PHE A 117 36.07 10.72 -16.40
N SER A 118 36.18 11.87 -17.07
CA SER A 118 35.70 13.16 -16.55
C SER A 118 34.20 13.14 -16.22
N ARG A 119 33.73 14.13 -15.45
CA ARG A 119 32.32 14.24 -15.02
C ARG A 119 31.35 14.23 -16.21
N ASP A 120 31.70 14.86 -17.32
CA ASP A 120 30.83 14.93 -18.50
C ASP A 120 30.72 13.58 -19.24
N ARG A 121 31.80 12.78 -19.21
CA ARG A 121 31.83 11.42 -19.78
C ARG A 121 31.18 10.39 -18.85
N THR A 122 31.26 10.61 -17.54
CA THR A 122 30.72 9.71 -16.50
C THR A 122 29.37 10.13 -15.94
N LYS A 123 28.76 11.21 -16.46
CA LYS A 123 27.46 11.74 -16.01
C LYS A 123 26.33 10.71 -16.01
N ASN A 124 26.46 9.67 -16.84
CA ASN A 124 25.49 8.59 -16.94
C ASN A 124 25.74 7.48 -15.91
N PHE A 125 26.78 7.54 -15.09
CA PHE A 125 27.14 6.49 -14.15
C PHE A 125 27.15 7.03 -12.72
N ARG A 126 26.94 6.13 -11.74
CA ARG A 126 26.96 6.51 -10.30
C ARG A 126 28.34 6.91 -9.79
N GLY A 127 29.38 6.78 -10.61
CA GLY A 127 30.76 7.09 -10.30
C GLY A 127 31.72 6.05 -10.87
N VAL A 128 33.00 6.21 -10.54
CA VAL A 128 34.09 5.35 -11.02
C VAL A 128 33.89 3.87 -10.68
N GLY A 129 33.35 3.57 -9.49
CA GLY A 129 33.07 2.19 -9.09
C GLY A 129 32.14 1.44 -10.06
N SER A 130 31.11 2.10 -10.60
CA SER A 130 30.19 1.47 -11.56
C SER A 130 30.88 1.12 -12.90
N LEU A 131 31.85 1.93 -13.33
CA LEU A 131 32.66 1.64 -14.52
C LEU A 131 33.53 0.40 -14.30
N ILE A 132 34.15 0.32 -13.13
CA ILE A 132 34.99 -0.81 -12.72
C ILE A 132 34.16 -2.09 -12.63
N ASP A 133 33.07 -2.05 -11.88
CA ASP A 133 32.17 -3.20 -11.67
C ASP A 133 31.59 -3.72 -12.99
N SER A 134 31.36 -2.81 -13.94
CA SER A 134 30.81 -3.14 -15.27
C SER A 134 31.88 -3.40 -16.33
N GLY A 135 33.17 -3.32 -15.99
CA GLY A 135 34.29 -3.56 -16.92
C GLY A 135 34.35 -2.59 -18.10
N ILE A 136 33.93 -1.34 -17.93
CA ILE A 136 33.80 -0.36 -19.02
C ILE A 136 35.15 0.33 -19.26
N GLY A 137 35.82 -0.01 -20.37
CA GLY A 137 37.03 0.69 -20.84
C GLY A 137 36.77 2.07 -21.46
N PRO A 138 37.83 2.85 -21.73
CA PRO A 138 37.74 4.26 -22.14
C PRO A 138 36.99 4.49 -23.45
N GLU A 139 37.21 3.65 -24.46
CA GLU A 139 36.53 3.77 -25.77
C GLU A 139 35.02 3.53 -25.64
N ARG A 140 34.63 2.54 -24.85
CA ARG A 140 33.21 2.26 -24.57
C ARG A 140 32.57 3.37 -23.74
N LEU A 141 33.29 3.92 -22.76
CA LEU A 141 32.81 5.07 -22.00
C LEU A 141 32.57 6.30 -22.88
N GLU A 142 33.42 6.53 -23.89
CA GLU A 142 33.24 7.63 -24.82
C GLU A 142 31.92 7.54 -25.60
N VAL A 143 31.57 6.33 -26.06
CA VAL A 143 30.28 6.07 -26.72
C VAL A 143 29.12 6.20 -25.74
N LEU A 144 29.19 5.53 -24.58
CA LEU A 144 28.11 5.53 -23.58
C LEU A 144 27.89 6.91 -22.92
N GLY A 145 28.91 7.77 -22.89
CA GLY A 145 28.81 9.16 -22.42
C GLY A 145 27.93 10.04 -23.30
N LYS A 146 27.68 9.63 -24.55
CA LYS A 146 26.77 10.32 -25.49
C LYS A 146 25.29 10.06 -25.18
N LEU A 147 24.97 8.99 -24.43
CA LEU A 147 23.61 8.69 -24.00
C LEU A 147 23.05 9.80 -23.09
N SER A 148 21.75 10.02 -23.15
CA SER A 148 21.04 10.95 -22.26
C SER A 148 20.52 10.29 -20.98
N ALA A 149 20.41 8.96 -20.98
CA ALA A 149 19.87 8.19 -19.88
C ALA A 149 20.99 7.71 -18.95
N HIS A 150 20.76 7.87 -17.64
CA HIS A 150 21.65 7.36 -16.61
C HIS A 150 21.57 5.81 -16.54
N GLU A 151 22.66 5.15 -16.17
CA GLU A 151 22.86 3.69 -16.14
C GLU A 151 21.76 2.97 -15.35
N SER A 152 21.34 3.58 -14.23
CA SER A 152 20.25 3.04 -13.41
C SER A 152 18.87 3.05 -14.08
N GLN A 153 18.73 3.66 -15.26
CA GLN A 153 17.51 3.70 -16.06
C GLN A 153 17.56 2.72 -17.24
N TRP A 154 18.71 2.08 -17.48
CA TRP A 154 18.85 1.09 -18.52
C TRP A 154 18.09 -0.17 -18.12
N SER A 155 17.39 -0.75 -19.08
CA SER A 155 16.79 -2.06 -18.92
C SER A 155 17.86 -3.17 -18.93
N ALA A 156 17.47 -4.41 -18.64
CA ALA A 156 18.43 -5.51 -18.61
C ALA A 156 19.00 -5.78 -20.01
N TRP A 157 18.15 -5.71 -21.03
CA TRP A 157 18.59 -5.90 -22.42
C TRP A 157 19.44 -4.73 -22.92
N GLU A 158 19.07 -3.48 -22.62
CA GLU A 158 19.90 -2.31 -22.96
C GLU A 158 21.27 -2.40 -22.31
N LYS A 159 21.33 -2.71 -21.00
CA LYS A 159 22.60 -2.86 -20.28
C LYS A 159 23.47 -3.95 -20.90
N ALA A 160 22.88 -5.11 -21.24
CA ALA A 160 23.61 -6.18 -21.90
C ALA A 160 24.15 -5.75 -23.27
N ALA A 161 23.37 -5.01 -24.06
CA ALA A 161 23.79 -4.52 -25.37
C ALA A 161 24.91 -3.48 -25.25
N TYR A 162 24.72 -2.48 -24.38
CA TYR A 162 25.69 -1.41 -24.14
C TYR A 162 27.05 -1.94 -23.67
N LEU A 163 27.07 -3.01 -22.89
CA LEU A 163 28.30 -3.58 -22.35
C LEU A 163 29.00 -4.54 -23.33
N ASN A 164 28.25 -5.30 -24.13
CA ASN A 164 28.82 -6.43 -24.87
C ASN A 164 28.84 -6.29 -26.39
N SER A 165 28.09 -5.34 -26.97
CA SER A 165 28.02 -5.17 -28.43
C SER A 165 29.31 -4.57 -28.99
N PRO A 166 29.67 -4.83 -30.27
CA PRO A 166 30.79 -4.16 -30.94
C PRO A 166 30.69 -2.63 -30.83
N LEU A 167 31.82 -1.96 -30.64
CA LEU A 167 31.84 -0.51 -30.38
C LEU A 167 31.33 0.31 -31.57
N GLU A 168 31.70 -0.07 -32.79
CA GLU A 168 31.27 0.62 -34.02
C GLU A 168 29.76 0.58 -34.19
N ASP A 169 29.14 -0.58 -33.96
CA ASP A 169 27.69 -0.74 -34.07
C ASP A 169 26.95 0.04 -32.96
N LEU A 170 27.48 -0.02 -31.73
CA LEU A 170 26.94 0.72 -30.60
C LEU A 170 27.01 2.23 -30.84
N ASP A 171 28.14 2.74 -31.33
CA ASP A 171 28.29 4.17 -31.64
C ASP A 171 27.32 4.61 -32.73
N GLY A 172 27.17 3.79 -33.78
CA GLY A 172 26.18 4.01 -34.83
C GLY A 172 24.74 4.13 -34.32
N VAL A 173 24.36 3.34 -33.31
CA VAL A 173 23.02 3.43 -32.69
C VAL A 173 22.88 4.67 -31.79
N VAL A 174 23.90 4.97 -30.99
CA VAL A 174 23.86 6.08 -30.02
C VAL A 174 23.92 7.44 -30.71
N GLU A 175 24.70 7.58 -31.78
CA GLU A 175 24.83 8.85 -32.52
C GLU A 175 23.68 9.12 -33.49
N ASN A 176 22.85 8.12 -33.78
CA ASN A 176 21.76 8.27 -34.74
C ASN A 176 20.62 9.12 -34.14
N LYS A 177 20.64 10.42 -34.48
CA LYS A 177 19.65 11.42 -34.07
C LYS A 177 18.29 11.27 -34.76
N ASP A 178 18.23 10.50 -35.85
CA ASP A 178 16.97 10.26 -36.59
C ASP A 178 16.12 9.18 -35.90
N LEU A 179 16.71 8.41 -34.98
CA LEU A 179 15.97 7.43 -34.20
C LEU A 179 15.18 8.11 -33.07
N SER A 180 13.87 7.87 -33.04
CA SER A 180 13.08 8.12 -31.84
C SER A 180 13.61 7.31 -30.65
N ARG A 181 13.25 7.68 -29.42
CA ARG A 181 13.62 6.92 -28.21
C ARG A 181 13.25 5.43 -28.29
N VAL A 182 12.15 5.13 -28.96
CA VAL A 182 11.68 3.76 -29.22
C VAL A 182 12.54 3.08 -30.30
N GLY A 183 12.90 3.80 -31.36
CA GLY A 183 13.80 3.32 -32.40
C GLY A 183 15.20 3.02 -31.87
N GLN A 184 15.73 3.86 -30.97
CA GLN A 184 17.00 3.63 -30.28
C GLN A 184 16.96 2.35 -29.45
N TYR A 185 15.88 2.10 -28.71
CA TYR A 185 15.70 0.87 -27.94
C TYR A 185 15.70 -0.37 -28.86
N LEU A 186 14.93 -0.36 -29.95
CA LEU A 186 14.93 -1.47 -30.92
C LEU A 186 16.32 -1.74 -31.50
N ALA A 187 16.98 -0.69 -31.98
CA ALA A 187 18.31 -0.80 -32.57
C ALA A 187 19.31 -1.34 -31.55
N THR A 188 19.21 -0.92 -30.28
CA THR A 188 20.04 -1.42 -29.18
C THR A 188 19.77 -2.90 -28.88
N VAL A 189 18.50 -3.34 -28.89
CA VAL A 189 18.15 -4.75 -28.70
C VAL A 189 18.67 -5.60 -29.87
N ASP A 190 18.62 -5.10 -31.11
CA ASP A 190 19.16 -5.78 -32.29
C ASP A 190 20.68 -6.03 -32.17
N LEU A 191 21.43 -5.18 -31.45
CA LEU A 191 22.86 -5.39 -31.18
C LEU A 191 23.17 -6.62 -30.31
N LEU A 192 22.19 -7.14 -29.56
CA LEU A 192 22.37 -8.37 -28.78
C LEU A 192 22.60 -9.61 -29.65
N GLY A 193 22.24 -9.56 -30.94
CA GLY A 193 22.27 -10.72 -31.83
C GLY A 193 21.25 -11.80 -31.47
N ASP A 194 20.26 -11.49 -30.62
CA ASP A 194 19.22 -12.40 -30.16
C ASP A 194 17.93 -12.15 -30.94
N GLU A 195 17.74 -12.91 -32.03
CA GLU A 195 16.59 -12.75 -32.93
C GLU A 195 15.24 -12.85 -32.21
N ALA A 196 15.14 -13.66 -31.14
CA ALA A 196 13.92 -13.81 -30.37
C ALA A 196 13.58 -12.52 -29.58
N LYS A 197 14.58 -11.88 -28.97
CA LYS A 197 14.41 -10.59 -28.28
C LYS A 197 14.06 -9.47 -29.23
N SER A 198 14.74 -9.40 -30.38
CA SER A 198 14.44 -8.44 -31.44
C SER A 198 13.01 -8.58 -31.98
N ALA A 199 12.59 -9.81 -32.30
CA ALA A 199 11.24 -10.09 -32.75
C ALA A 199 10.20 -9.72 -31.70
N ARG A 200 10.45 -10.03 -30.42
CA ARG A 200 9.58 -9.66 -29.31
C ARG A 200 9.47 -8.14 -29.15
N ALA A 201 10.57 -7.40 -29.21
CA ALA A 201 10.55 -5.94 -29.08
C ALA A 201 9.77 -5.26 -30.22
N ARG A 202 9.95 -5.72 -31.46
CA ARG A 202 9.18 -5.21 -32.63
C ARG A 202 7.70 -5.50 -32.48
N LYS A 203 7.34 -6.74 -32.14
CA LYS A 203 5.94 -7.14 -31.90
C LYS A 203 5.30 -6.34 -30.77
N ALA A 204 6.03 -6.08 -29.68
CA ALA A 204 5.51 -5.29 -28.57
C ALA A 204 5.10 -3.88 -29.01
N LEU A 205 5.89 -3.26 -29.88
CA LEU A 205 5.61 -1.92 -30.42
C LEU A 205 4.43 -1.91 -31.40
N GLU A 206 4.27 -2.95 -32.22
CA GLU A 206 3.06 -3.14 -33.04
C GLU A 206 1.80 -3.19 -32.14
N MET A 207 1.93 -3.78 -30.95
CA MET A 207 0.90 -3.83 -29.91
C MET A 207 0.85 -2.57 -29.01
N LYS A 208 1.60 -1.53 -29.39
CA LYS A 208 1.72 -0.24 -28.69
C LYS A 208 2.29 -0.33 -27.27
N ILE A 209 2.99 -1.41 -26.93
CA ILE A 209 3.69 -1.58 -25.65
C ILE A 209 5.06 -0.90 -25.78
N GLY A 210 5.16 0.34 -25.29
CA GLY A 210 6.41 1.11 -25.30
C GLY A 210 7.26 0.94 -24.03
N ASP A 211 6.71 0.33 -22.98
CA ASP A 211 7.37 0.17 -21.70
C ASP A 211 8.35 -1.01 -21.70
N ARG A 212 9.65 -0.71 -21.60
CA ARG A 212 10.75 -1.70 -21.63
C ARG A 212 10.54 -2.85 -20.65
N ALA A 213 10.08 -2.57 -19.43
CA ALA A 213 9.82 -3.60 -18.43
C ALA A 213 8.76 -4.63 -18.85
N LEU A 214 7.78 -4.25 -19.69
CA LEU A 214 6.79 -5.19 -20.22
C LEU A 214 7.34 -5.97 -21.41
N ILE A 215 8.15 -5.30 -22.25
CA ILE A 215 8.81 -5.94 -23.39
C ILE A 215 9.74 -7.05 -22.90
N GLU A 216 10.52 -6.80 -21.83
CA GLU A 216 11.55 -7.71 -21.34
C GLU A 216 11.05 -8.81 -20.41
N ALA A 217 9.78 -8.75 -19.98
CA ALA A 217 9.15 -9.80 -19.18
C ALA A 217 8.77 -11.01 -20.05
N ASP A 218 9.80 -11.75 -20.48
CA ASP A 218 9.70 -12.85 -21.43
C ASP A 218 8.92 -14.07 -20.91
N GLU A 219 8.70 -14.15 -19.59
CA GLU A 219 7.87 -15.16 -18.95
C GLU A 219 6.37 -15.00 -19.22
N TYR A 220 5.94 -13.85 -19.77
CA TYR A 220 4.54 -13.59 -20.14
C TYR A 220 4.38 -13.34 -21.66
N PRO A 221 3.33 -13.88 -22.29
CA PRO A 221 2.95 -13.51 -23.66
C PRO A 221 2.66 -12.00 -23.79
N LEU A 222 3.11 -11.38 -24.88
CA LEU A 222 2.85 -9.95 -25.12
C LEU A 222 1.36 -9.64 -25.29
N GLU A 223 0.61 -10.60 -25.85
CA GLU A 223 -0.83 -10.58 -25.99
C GLU A 223 -1.51 -10.36 -24.64
N ASP A 224 -1.13 -11.16 -23.63
CA ASP A 224 -1.71 -11.08 -22.29
C ASP A 224 -1.38 -9.74 -21.62
N LEU A 225 -0.14 -9.26 -21.78
CA LEU A 225 0.29 -7.97 -21.25
C LEU A 225 -0.44 -6.79 -21.91
N ALA A 226 -0.64 -6.83 -23.23
CA ALA A 226 -1.42 -5.83 -23.96
C ALA A 226 -2.88 -5.83 -23.51
N ASP A 227 -3.48 -7.02 -23.38
CA ASP A 227 -4.86 -7.18 -22.96
C ASP A 227 -5.10 -6.66 -21.54
N LEU A 228 -4.16 -6.93 -20.62
CA LEU A 228 -4.15 -6.39 -19.26
C LEU A 228 -4.03 -4.87 -19.25
N ARG A 229 -3.09 -4.31 -20.01
CA ARG A 229 -2.89 -2.86 -20.14
C ARG A 229 -4.18 -2.19 -20.62
N ASP A 230 -4.81 -2.75 -21.65
CA ASP A 230 -6.00 -2.16 -22.26
C ASP A 230 -7.23 -2.29 -21.37
N ALA A 231 -7.32 -3.37 -20.57
CA ALA A 231 -8.36 -3.57 -19.57
C ALA A 231 -8.22 -2.69 -18.31
N LEU A 232 -7.01 -2.17 -18.02
CA LEU A 232 -6.79 -1.25 -16.90
C LEU A 232 -7.26 0.19 -17.22
N PRO A 233 -7.79 0.92 -16.22
CA PRO A 233 -7.96 2.37 -16.31
C PRO A 233 -6.61 3.04 -16.60
N GLU A 234 -6.62 4.10 -17.41
CA GLU A 234 -5.40 4.81 -17.83
C GLU A 234 -4.50 5.20 -16.65
N SER A 235 -5.10 5.70 -15.57
CA SER A 235 -4.41 6.07 -14.33
C SER A 235 -3.71 4.91 -13.60
N LYS A 236 -3.91 3.67 -14.03
CA LYS A 236 -3.32 2.45 -13.45
C LYS A 236 -2.43 1.67 -14.41
N ARG A 237 -2.24 2.11 -15.67
CA ARG A 237 -1.47 1.41 -16.72
C ARG A 237 0.05 1.44 -16.54
N TYR A 238 0.53 1.47 -15.30
CA TYR A 238 1.95 1.40 -15.00
C TYR A 238 2.47 -0.03 -15.20
N PRO A 239 3.68 -0.23 -15.76
CA PRO A 239 4.25 -1.56 -15.98
C PRO A 239 4.24 -2.47 -14.74
N ALA A 240 4.61 -1.92 -13.59
CA ALA A 240 4.62 -2.66 -12.32
C ALA A 240 3.25 -3.22 -11.93
N ASN A 241 2.16 -2.50 -12.22
CA ASN A 241 0.80 -2.99 -11.93
C ASN A 241 0.41 -4.12 -12.87
N ILE A 242 0.75 -4.02 -14.15
CA ILE A 242 0.45 -5.03 -15.17
C ILE A 242 1.20 -6.33 -14.84
N LEU A 243 2.51 -6.24 -14.59
CA LEU A 243 3.32 -7.40 -14.21
C LEU A 243 2.84 -8.04 -12.90
N ARG A 244 2.44 -7.23 -11.91
CA ARG A 244 1.88 -7.75 -10.66
C ARG A 244 0.56 -8.51 -10.89
N LEU A 245 -0.27 -8.09 -11.85
CA LEU A 245 -1.49 -8.82 -12.19
C LEU A 245 -1.17 -10.10 -12.96
N ALA A 246 -0.27 -10.05 -13.94
CA ALA A 246 0.18 -11.20 -14.70
C ALA A 246 0.77 -12.30 -13.80
N LEU A 247 1.63 -11.92 -12.84
CA LEU A 247 2.22 -12.81 -11.84
C LEU A 247 1.17 -13.57 -11.01
N ARG A 248 -0.03 -12.99 -10.85
CA ARG A 248 -1.14 -13.59 -10.11
C ARG A 248 -2.05 -14.45 -10.98
N GLY A 249 -1.70 -14.65 -12.25
CA GLY A 249 -2.51 -15.36 -13.22
C GLY A 249 -3.76 -14.58 -13.64
N ILE A 250 -3.73 -13.24 -13.57
CA ILE A 250 -4.81 -12.39 -14.08
C ILE A 250 -4.48 -12.02 -15.53
N ASP A 251 -5.48 -12.11 -16.41
CA ASP A 251 -5.45 -11.66 -17.80
C ASP A 251 -6.47 -10.54 -18.04
N GLY A 252 -6.49 -9.98 -19.26
CA GLY A 252 -7.46 -8.95 -19.65
C GLY A 252 -8.93 -9.38 -19.47
N PRO A 253 -9.35 -10.57 -19.97
CA PRO A 253 -10.71 -11.08 -19.77
C PRO A 253 -11.13 -11.19 -18.29
N ARG A 254 -10.29 -11.73 -17.41
CA ARG A 254 -10.55 -11.81 -15.96
C ARG A 254 -10.64 -10.43 -15.36
N LEU A 255 -9.74 -9.51 -15.72
CA LEU A 255 -9.77 -8.14 -15.23
C LEU A 255 -11.08 -7.41 -15.59
N ARG A 256 -11.58 -7.58 -16.83
CA ARG A 256 -12.88 -7.03 -17.26
C ARG A 256 -14.06 -7.68 -16.52
N THR A 257 -13.96 -8.99 -16.26
CA THR A 257 -15.02 -9.79 -15.63
C THR A 257 -15.16 -9.50 -14.14
N TYR A 258 -14.06 -9.56 -13.40
CA TYR A 258 -14.01 -9.42 -11.94
C TYR A 258 -13.69 -7.99 -11.48
N GLY A 259 -13.19 -7.14 -12.36
CA GLY A 259 -12.81 -5.76 -12.04
C GLY A 259 -11.48 -5.66 -11.31
N THR A 260 -10.93 -4.43 -11.28
CA THR A 260 -9.59 -4.15 -10.76
C THR A 260 -9.42 -4.54 -9.30
N LYS A 261 -10.38 -4.19 -8.42
CA LYS A 261 -10.26 -4.47 -6.99
C LYS A 261 -10.17 -5.98 -6.71
N ALA A 262 -11.00 -6.80 -7.34
CA ALA A 262 -10.96 -8.25 -7.15
C ALA A 262 -9.63 -8.85 -7.64
N CYS A 263 -9.12 -8.41 -8.79
CA CYS A 263 -7.85 -8.89 -9.34
C CYS A 263 -6.62 -8.36 -8.57
N GLU A 264 -6.77 -7.24 -7.86
CA GLU A 264 -5.81 -6.73 -6.87
C GLU A 264 -5.91 -7.46 -5.52
N THR A 265 -6.99 -8.20 -5.25
CA THR A 265 -7.17 -8.94 -3.98
C THR A 265 -6.92 -10.44 -4.11
N TYR A 266 -7.31 -11.09 -5.22
CA TYR A 266 -7.21 -12.55 -5.40
C TYR A 266 -6.37 -12.95 -6.63
N THR A 267 -5.89 -14.19 -6.65
CA THR A 267 -5.24 -14.78 -7.83
C THR A 267 -6.26 -15.23 -8.87
N GLY A 268 -5.83 -15.41 -10.12
CA GLY A 268 -6.70 -15.91 -11.20
C GLY A 268 -7.33 -17.26 -10.84
N ARG A 269 -6.53 -18.18 -10.30
CA ARG A 269 -7.01 -19.48 -9.82
C ARG A 269 -8.12 -19.35 -8.76
N GLN A 270 -7.93 -18.47 -7.77
CA GLN A 270 -8.94 -18.25 -6.74
C GLN A 270 -10.25 -17.70 -7.32
N LEU A 271 -10.17 -16.82 -8.32
CA LEU A 271 -11.33 -16.27 -9.00
C LEU A 271 -12.05 -17.31 -9.87
N ASP A 272 -11.30 -18.20 -10.53
CA ASP A 272 -11.86 -19.28 -11.35
C ASP A 272 -12.55 -20.35 -10.48
N GLU A 273 -11.99 -20.66 -9.31
CA GLU A 273 -12.56 -21.58 -8.32
C GLU A 273 -13.67 -20.92 -7.46
N ALA A 274 -13.93 -19.62 -7.63
CA ALA A 274 -14.87 -18.89 -6.81
C ALA A 274 -16.30 -19.41 -7.01
N LEU A 275 -16.95 -19.79 -5.91
CA LEU A 275 -18.33 -20.26 -5.90
C LEU A 275 -19.37 -19.12 -5.98
N VAL A 276 -18.93 -17.90 -6.29
CA VAL A 276 -19.73 -16.66 -6.29
C VAL A 276 -19.55 -15.96 -7.64
N ALA A 277 -20.66 -15.48 -8.20
CA ALA A 277 -20.62 -14.81 -9.51
C ALA A 277 -19.76 -13.52 -9.48
N PRO A 278 -19.03 -13.19 -10.56
CA PRO A 278 -18.16 -12.02 -10.62
C PRO A 278 -18.86 -10.69 -10.28
N LYS A 279 -20.13 -10.54 -10.67
CA LYS A 279 -20.94 -9.37 -10.32
C LYS A 279 -21.10 -9.21 -8.80
N THR A 280 -21.33 -10.32 -8.08
CA THR A 280 -21.48 -10.30 -6.62
C THR A 280 -20.15 -10.01 -5.94
N ILE A 281 -19.03 -10.60 -6.40
CA ILE A 281 -17.68 -10.31 -5.89
C ILE A 281 -17.39 -8.81 -5.99
N ARG A 282 -17.59 -8.22 -7.18
CA ARG A 282 -17.44 -6.76 -7.39
C ARG A 282 -18.30 -5.94 -6.44
N SER A 283 -19.55 -6.34 -6.28
CA SER A 283 -20.50 -5.63 -5.43
C SER A 283 -20.08 -5.68 -3.97
N PHE A 284 -19.66 -6.84 -3.46
CA PHE A 284 -19.25 -6.98 -2.06
C PHE A 284 -17.95 -6.25 -1.75
N LEU A 285 -16.96 -6.29 -2.64
CA LEU A 285 -15.73 -5.49 -2.48
C LEU A 285 -15.99 -3.99 -2.51
N ALA A 286 -17.06 -3.53 -3.19
CA ALA A 286 -17.46 -2.12 -3.16
C ALA A 286 -18.15 -1.70 -1.85
N ALA A 287 -18.55 -2.65 -0.99
CA ALA A 287 -19.20 -2.37 0.29
C ALA A 287 -18.27 -1.67 1.30
N GLY A 288 -16.95 -1.74 1.09
CA GLY A 288 -15.96 -1.09 1.96
C GLY A 288 -15.35 -2.02 3.02
N PHE A 289 -15.57 -3.32 2.92
CA PHE A 289 -14.80 -4.36 3.61
C PHE A 289 -14.42 -5.44 2.60
N ASP A 290 -13.33 -6.18 2.89
CA ASP A 290 -12.73 -7.14 1.95
C ASP A 290 -12.91 -8.58 2.47
N PRO A 291 -14.12 -9.18 2.34
CA PRO A 291 -14.38 -10.55 2.80
C PRO A 291 -13.58 -11.56 1.97
N ARG A 292 -13.28 -12.75 2.50
CA ARG A 292 -12.68 -13.82 1.67
C ARG A 292 -13.73 -14.36 0.68
N LEU A 293 -13.30 -15.01 -0.41
CA LEU A 293 -14.24 -15.56 -1.40
C LEU A 293 -15.23 -16.56 -0.80
N ASP A 294 -14.79 -17.40 0.13
CA ASP A 294 -15.65 -18.33 0.87
C ASP A 294 -16.68 -17.60 1.74
N ASP A 295 -16.27 -16.49 2.36
CA ASP A 295 -17.17 -15.64 3.15
C ASP A 295 -18.22 -14.96 2.26
N MET A 296 -17.83 -14.54 1.05
CA MET A 296 -18.79 -14.00 0.07
C MET A 296 -19.86 -15.03 -0.29
N LYS A 297 -19.50 -16.33 -0.34
CA LYS A 297 -20.49 -17.39 -0.57
C LYS A 297 -21.47 -17.48 0.59
N VAL A 298 -20.97 -17.47 1.83
CA VAL A 298 -21.82 -17.50 3.04
C VAL A 298 -22.79 -16.32 3.04
N LEU A 299 -22.31 -15.11 2.77
CA LEU A 299 -23.14 -13.90 2.71
C LEU A 299 -24.18 -13.97 1.58
N ARG A 300 -23.78 -14.44 0.40
CA ARG A 300 -24.71 -14.62 -0.72
C ARG A 300 -25.80 -15.64 -0.39
N ASP A 301 -25.42 -16.79 0.16
CA ASP A 301 -26.35 -17.86 0.51
C ASP A 301 -27.30 -17.43 1.64
N ALA A 302 -26.86 -16.52 2.51
CA ALA A 302 -27.71 -15.85 3.50
C ALA A 302 -28.71 -14.85 2.89
N GLY A 303 -28.56 -14.48 1.61
CA GLY A 303 -29.48 -13.60 0.88
C GLY A 303 -28.98 -12.18 0.62
N TYR A 304 -27.69 -11.89 0.85
CA TYR A 304 -27.11 -10.64 0.38
C TYR A 304 -26.88 -10.70 -1.13
N THR A 305 -27.56 -9.84 -1.88
CA THR A 305 -27.47 -9.79 -3.35
C THR A 305 -26.75 -8.55 -3.87
N SER A 306 -26.49 -7.57 -3.00
CA SER A 306 -25.77 -6.35 -3.35
C SER A 306 -24.84 -5.88 -2.22
N GLY A 307 -23.77 -5.20 -2.58
CA GLY A 307 -22.84 -4.56 -1.66
C GLY A 307 -23.45 -3.43 -0.86
N ASN A 308 -24.48 -2.74 -1.37
CA ASN A 308 -25.16 -1.67 -0.63
C ASN A 308 -25.96 -2.23 0.55
N ASP A 309 -26.67 -3.35 0.35
CA ASP A 309 -27.40 -4.04 1.41
C ASP A 309 -26.44 -4.55 2.49
N LEU A 310 -25.34 -5.15 2.06
CA LEU A 310 -24.29 -5.66 2.95
C LEU A 310 -23.58 -4.53 3.72
N LYS A 311 -23.29 -3.41 3.05
CA LYS A 311 -22.72 -2.19 3.66
C LYS A 311 -23.66 -1.59 4.69
N ALA A 312 -24.97 -1.54 4.39
CA ALA A 312 -25.97 -1.03 5.31
C ALA A 312 -26.02 -1.88 6.59
N ALA A 313 -26.10 -3.21 6.45
CA ALA A 313 -26.07 -4.15 7.58
C ALA A 313 -24.78 -4.04 8.40
N SER A 314 -23.62 -4.03 7.74
CA SER A 314 -22.31 -3.88 8.40
C SER A 314 -22.20 -2.56 9.18
N LYS A 315 -22.70 -1.46 8.60
CA LYS A 315 -22.68 -0.14 9.24
C LYS A 315 -23.53 -0.11 10.51
N VAL A 316 -24.77 -0.57 10.44
CA VAL A 316 -25.72 -0.46 11.58
C VAL A 316 -25.42 -1.44 12.71
N LEU A 317 -24.85 -2.60 12.39
CA LEU A 317 -24.38 -3.59 13.38
C LEU A 317 -22.93 -3.37 13.80
N ARG A 318 -22.21 -2.43 13.17
CA ARG A 318 -20.78 -2.11 13.42
C ARG A 318 -19.88 -3.34 13.42
N THR A 319 -20.11 -4.26 12.49
CA THR A 319 -19.36 -5.50 12.39
C THR A 319 -19.06 -5.86 10.94
N THR A 320 -17.93 -6.53 10.75
CA THR A 320 -17.56 -7.21 9.50
C THR A 320 -17.57 -8.73 9.67
N ASP A 321 -18.00 -9.23 10.84
CA ASP A 321 -18.13 -10.67 11.09
C ASP A 321 -19.22 -11.27 10.21
N VAL A 322 -18.78 -12.14 9.32
CA VAL A 322 -19.60 -12.81 8.30
C VAL A 322 -20.70 -13.65 8.92
N LYS A 323 -20.46 -14.31 10.05
CA LYS A 323 -21.48 -15.13 10.72
C LYS A 323 -22.58 -14.26 11.31
N VAL A 324 -22.21 -13.15 11.94
CA VAL A 324 -23.17 -12.19 12.51
C VAL A 324 -24.01 -11.57 11.40
N LEU A 325 -23.38 -11.13 10.30
CA LEU A 325 -24.09 -10.55 9.16
C LEU A 325 -25.02 -11.56 8.48
N ALA A 326 -24.57 -12.80 8.30
CA ALA A 326 -25.38 -13.87 7.72
C ALA A 326 -26.58 -14.24 8.60
N GLU A 327 -26.40 -14.29 9.92
CA GLU A 327 -27.50 -14.55 10.87
C GLU A 327 -28.52 -13.40 10.85
N ALA A 328 -28.05 -12.16 10.91
CA ALA A 328 -28.93 -10.98 10.85
C ALA A 328 -29.79 -10.97 9.57
N ARG A 329 -29.22 -11.40 8.44
CA ARG A 329 -29.90 -11.41 7.14
C ARG A 329 -31.10 -12.35 7.08
N LYS A 330 -31.11 -13.42 7.89
CA LYS A 330 -32.25 -14.35 8.01
C LYS A 330 -33.51 -13.67 8.55
N HIS A 331 -33.34 -12.54 9.24
CA HIS A 331 -34.43 -11.85 9.91
C HIS A 331 -34.80 -10.52 9.26
N ALA A 332 -33.81 -9.76 8.76
CA ALA A 332 -34.03 -8.46 8.14
C ALA A 332 -33.06 -8.21 6.98
N THR A 333 -33.48 -7.45 5.98
CA THR A 333 -32.56 -6.89 4.96
C THR A 333 -31.70 -5.78 5.57
N GLY A 334 -30.54 -5.50 5.00
CA GLY A 334 -29.71 -4.36 5.41
C GLY A 334 -30.44 -3.02 5.25
N ALA A 335 -31.29 -2.89 4.22
CA ALA A 335 -32.17 -1.73 4.06
C ALA A 335 -33.15 -1.56 5.23
N GLN A 336 -33.86 -2.64 5.63
CA GLN A 336 -34.75 -2.60 6.80
C GLN A 336 -33.98 -2.27 8.08
N MET A 337 -32.81 -2.90 8.29
CA MET A 337 -31.96 -2.58 9.44
C MET A 337 -31.57 -1.09 9.46
N ALA A 338 -31.20 -0.51 8.32
CA ALA A 338 -30.90 0.91 8.20
C ALA A 338 -32.10 1.82 8.52
N THR A 339 -33.29 1.46 8.05
CA THR A 339 -34.53 2.19 8.35
C THR A 339 -34.82 2.24 9.85
N PHE A 340 -34.67 1.11 10.56
CA PHE A 340 -34.87 1.06 12.01
C PHE A 340 -33.72 1.76 12.78
N ALA A 341 -32.47 1.59 12.33
CA ALA A 341 -31.30 2.21 12.96
C ALA A 341 -31.35 3.75 12.95
N ALA A 342 -31.87 4.36 11.87
CA ALA A 342 -31.98 5.81 11.74
C ALA A 342 -32.76 6.48 12.89
N ASN A 343 -33.65 5.73 13.55
CA ASN A 343 -34.44 6.21 14.68
C ASN A 343 -33.85 5.84 16.06
N THR A 344 -32.83 4.99 16.10
CA THR A 344 -32.17 4.50 17.33
C THR A 344 -30.73 4.99 17.47
N ARG A 345 -30.42 6.23 17.01
CA ARG A 345 -29.06 6.81 16.97
C ARG A 345 -28.08 6.05 16.07
N ASP A 346 -28.56 5.56 14.94
CA ASP A 346 -27.80 4.88 13.88
C ASP A 346 -27.12 3.57 14.30
N GLN A 347 -27.50 2.98 15.43
CA GLN A 347 -26.90 1.73 15.93
C GLN A 347 -27.98 0.75 16.37
N LEU A 348 -27.79 -0.49 15.94
CA LEU A 348 -28.59 -1.63 16.36
C LEU A 348 -27.75 -2.60 17.17
N ARG A 349 -28.41 -3.31 18.07
CA ARG A 349 -27.86 -4.46 18.80
C ARG A 349 -27.83 -5.68 17.88
N PHE A 350 -27.03 -6.69 18.24
CA PHE A 350 -26.93 -7.91 17.42
C PHE A 350 -28.22 -8.74 17.39
N ASP A 351 -29.09 -8.60 18.38
CA ASP A 351 -30.40 -9.27 18.47
C ASP A 351 -31.55 -8.47 17.82
N ASP A 352 -31.34 -7.19 17.50
CA ASP A 352 -32.36 -6.33 16.88
C ASP A 352 -32.85 -6.82 15.50
N PRO A 353 -32.04 -7.42 14.61
CA PRO A 353 -32.54 -7.96 13.35
C PRO A 353 -33.68 -8.97 13.55
N GLN A 354 -33.60 -9.81 14.59
CA GLN A 354 -34.66 -10.76 14.93
C GLN A 354 -35.95 -10.03 15.38
N ALA A 355 -35.82 -8.94 16.14
CA ALA A 355 -36.95 -8.11 16.52
C ALA A 355 -37.58 -7.42 15.31
N ILE A 356 -36.78 -6.87 14.39
CA ILE A 356 -37.25 -6.27 13.13
C ILE A 356 -38.03 -7.30 12.32
N GLY A 357 -37.49 -8.52 12.13
CA GLY A 357 -38.19 -9.58 11.40
C GLY A 357 -39.51 -10.01 12.05
N ARG A 358 -39.63 -9.91 13.38
CA ARG A 358 -40.91 -10.13 14.09
C ARG A 358 -41.89 -8.97 13.85
N LEU A 359 -41.42 -7.73 13.89
CA LEU A 359 -42.22 -6.52 13.65
C LEU A 359 -42.78 -6.49 12.22
N THR A 360 -41.96 -6.79 11.21
CA THR A 360 -42.40 -6.89 9.80
C THR A 360 -43.51 -7.93 9.63
N LYS A 361 -43.42 -9.09 10.30
CA LYS A 361 -44.50 -10.11 10.27
C LYS A 361 -45.80 -9.63 10.90
N LEU A 362 -45.75 -8.61 11.75
CA LEU A 362 -46.89 -7.95 12.38
C LEU A 362 -47.38 -6.72 11.58
N GLY A 363 -46.82 -6.48 10.38
CA GLY A 363 -47.18 -5.33 9.53
C GLY A 363 -46.47 -4.01 9.90
N ILE A 364 -45.42 -4.08 10.72
CA ILE A 364 -44.61 -2.93 11.12
C ILE A 364 -43.30 -2.94 10.34
N ASP A 365 -43.26 -2.15 9.26
CA ASP A 365 -42.13 -2.07 8.33
C ASP A 365 -41.28 -0.81 8.50
N SER A 366 -41.78 0.15 9.29
CA SER A 366 -41.05 1.36 9.63
C SER A 366 -41.17 1.69 11.12
N PRO A 367 -40.14 2.31 11.71
CA PRO A 367 -40.17 2.75 13.10
C PRO A 367 -41.21 3.83 13.37
N ASP A 368 -41.66 4.58 12.35
CA ASP A 368 -42.73 5.58 12.51
C ASP A 368 -44.06 4.95 12.91
N GLN A 369 -44.32 3.71 12.47
CA GLN A 369 -45.50 2.96 12.88
C GLN A 369 -45.44 2.54 14.36
N LEU A 370 -44.27 2.59 15.02
CA LEU A 370 -44.14 2.35 16.46
C LEU A 370 -44.44 3.59 17.32
N ARG A 371 -44.56 4.79 16.71
CA ARG A 371 -44.80 6.05 17.44
C ARG A 371 -46.03 6.01 18.36
N PRO A 372 -47.17 5.41 17.98
CA PRO A 372 -48.32 5.32 18.89
C PRO A 372 -47.97 4.57 20.18
N TRP A 373 -47.30 3.42 20.09
CA TRP A 373 -46.86 2.68 21.28
C TRP A 373 -45.81 3.44 22.09
N ALA A 374 -44.87 4.11 21.43
CA ALA A 374 -43.85 4.92 22.11
C ALA A 374 -44.45 6.11 22.87
N ALA A 375 -45.45 6.78 22.29
CA ALA A 375 -46.14 7.91 22.91
C ALA A 375 -47.00 7.49 24.12
N SER A 376 -47.51 6.25 24.12
CA SER A 376 -48.29 5.70 25.22
C SER A 376 -47.46 5.33 26.45
N ILE A 377 -46.13 5.24 26.33
CA ILE A 377 -45.27 4.81 27.42
C ILE A 377 -45.05 5.93 28.44
N HIS A 378 -45.46 5.68 29.69
CA HIS A 378 -45.13 6.59 30.79
C HIS A 378 -43.70 6.36 31.32
N ALA A 379 -42.88 7.40 31.28
CA ALA A 379 -41.45 7.33 31.63
C ALA A 379 -41.17 6.76 33.02
N ARG A 380 -41.97 7.11 34.04
CA ARG A 380 -41.74 6.65 35.44
C ARG A 380 -41.87 5.13 35.58
N ALA A 381 -42.73 4.49 34.79
CA ALA A 381 -42.93 3.03 34.84
C ALA A 381 -41.72 2.26 34.33
N ASN A 382 -40.91 2.90 33.48
CA ASN A 382 -39.80 2.26 32.79
C ASN A 382 -38.42 2.56 33.40
N THR A 383 -38.39 3.24 34.53
CA THR A 383 -37.14 3.65 35.21
C THR A 383 -36.24 2.46 35.54
N PHE A 384 -36.84 1.30 35.80
CA PHE A 384 -36.13 0.07 36.19
C PHE A 384 -35.99 -0.93 35.04
N ILE A 385 -36.26 -0.51 33.81
CA ILE A 385 -36.00 -1.39 32.66
C ILE A 385 -34.50 -1.52 32.50
N ASP A 386 -34.09 -2.77 32.34
CA ASP A 386 -32.72 -3.09 32.00
C ASP A 386 -32.34 -2.38 30.69
N ARG A 387 -31.36 -1.48 30.80
CA ARG A 387 -30.85 -0.69 29.66
C ARG A 387 -30.21 -1.59 28.60
N ASP A 388 -29.87 -2.82 28.99
CA ASP A 388 -29.35 -3.84 28.11
C ASP A 388 -30.44 -4.66 27.42
N GLN A 389 -31.70 -4.23 27.41
CA GLN A 389 -32.75 -4.86 26.59
C GLN A 389 -32.92 -4.17 25.23
N SER A 390 -33.28 -4.97 24.22
CA SER A 390 -33.69 -4.45 22.90
C SER A 390 -35.07 -3.80 23.00
N VAL A 391 -35.13 -2.49 22.73
CA VAL A 391 -36.39 -1.74 22.66
C VAL A 391 -37.29 -2.28 21.55
N LEU A 392 -36.71 -2.70 20.42
CA LEU A 392 -37.47 -3.29 19.31
C LEU A 392 -38.07 -4.65 19.70
N ALA A 393 -37.32 -5.45 20.47
CA ALA A 393 -37.83 -6.73 20.97
C ALA A 393 -39.03 -6.55 21.90
N ILE A 394 -38.97 -5.57 22.81
CA ILE A 394 -40.06 -5.22 23.71
C ILE A 394 -41.32 -4.85 22.91
N TYR A 395 -41.22 -3.97 21.91
CA TYR A 395 -42.36 -3.63 21.06
C TYR A 395 -42.91 -4.83 20.29
N ALA A 396 -42.03 -5.68 19.74
CA ALA A 396 -42.45 -6.88 19.04
C ALA A 396 -43.29 -7.81 19.94
N ASP A 397 -42.91 -7.97 21.21
CA ASP A 397 -43.63 -8.83 22.15
C ASP A 397 -45.00 -8.24 22.55
N ILE A 398 -45.08 -6.93 22.75
CA ILE A 398 -46.31 -6.21 23.09
C ILE A 398 -47.33 -6.25 21.93
N ILE A 399 -46.87 -5.94 20.72
CA ILE A 399 -47.73 -5.94 19.52
C ILE A 399 -48.20 -7.37 19.22
N LYS A 400 -47.30 -8.37 19.32
CA LYS A 400 -47.66 -9.78 19.16
C LYS A 400 -48.70 -10.23 20.19
N ALA A 401 -48.65 -9.72 21.41
CA ALA A 401 -49.63 -10.02 22.44
C ALA A 401 -51.00 -9.37 22.16
N GLY A 402 -51.11 -8.45 21.20
CA GLY A 402 -52.34 -7.74 20.87
C GLY A 402 -52.61 -6.54 21.77
N VAL A 403 -51.58 -5.98 22.42
CA VAL A 403 -51.73 -4.79 23.27
C VAL A 403 -51.80 -3.54 22.39
N THR A 404 -52.92 -2.83 22.44
CA THR A 404 -53.10 -1.55 21.73
C THR A 404 -52.32 -0.42 22.41
N PRO A 405 -52.01 0.69 21.70
CA PRO A 405 -51.38 1.86 22.31
C PRO A 405 -52.16 2.39 23.53
N GLU A 406 -53.48 2.43 23.46
CA GLU A 406 -54.37 2.91 24.53
C GLU A 406 -54.21 2.03 25.77
N ARG A 407 -54.28 0.71 25.55
CA ARG A 407 -54.10 -0.28 26.61
C ARG A 407 -52.70 -0.21 27.23
N LEU A 408 -51.66 -0.04 26.42
CA LEU A 408 -50.29 0.15 26.90
C LEU A 408 -50.18 1.42 27.76
N GLY A 409 -50.86 2.50 27.37
CA GLY A 409 -50.97 3.73 28.14
C GLY A 409 -51.55 3.48 29.52
N ALA A 410 -52.70 2.83 29.60
CA ALA A 410 -53.33 2.47 30.88
C ALA A 410 -52.39 1.63 31.78
N LEU A 411 -51.73 0.61 31.21
CA LEU A 411 -50.81 -0.26 31.95
C LEU A 411 -49.61 0.52 32.52
N THR A 412 -48.96 1.35 31.70
CA THR A 412 -47.77 2.10 32.14
C THR A 412 -48.10 3.25 33.09
N ARG A 413 -49.27 3.90 32.96
CA ARG A 413 -49.75 4.89 33.93
C ARG A 413 -50.14 4.26 35.27
N ALA A 414 -50.63 3.02 35.24
CA ALA A 414 -50.77 2.20 36.43
C ALA A 414 -49.42 1.72 37.00
N GLY A 415 -48.30 2.00 36.35
CA GLY A 415 -46.96 1.69 36.84
C GLY A 415 -46.39 0.35 36.42
N ILE A 416 -47.11 -0.41 35.58
CA ILE A 416 -46.59 -1.65 35.00
C ILE A 416 -45.54 -1.28 33.94
N PRO A 417 -44.27 -1.73 34.06
CA PRO A 417 -43.24 -1.43 33.08
C PRO A 417 -43.59 -2.03 31.72
N VAL A 418 -43.10 -1.39 30.64
CA VAL A 418 -43.41 -1.83 29.27
C VAL A 418 -42.97 -3.29 29.00
N THR A 419 -41.92 -3.76 29.67
CA THR A 419 -41.44 -5.14 29.61
C THR A 419 -42.41 -6.18 30.16
N GLU A 420 -43.31 -5.78 31.06
CA GLU A 420 -44.32 -6.65 31.68
C GLU A 420 -45.72 -6.46 31.07
N ALA A 421 -45.90 -5.45 30.21
CA ALA A 421 -47.20 -5.08 29.65
C ALA A 421 -47.90 -6.25 28.92
N ALA A 422 -47.17 -7.07 28.18
CA ALA A 422 -47.70 -8.23 27.47
C ALA A 422 -48.37 -9.25 28.42
N LYS A 423 -47.82 -9.46 29.62
CA LYS A 423 -48.39 -10.37 30.63
C LYS A 423 -49.67 -9.82 31.25
N HIS A 424 -49.83 -8.50 31.22
CA HIS A 424 -50.97 -7.79 31.82
C HIS A 424 -52.02 -7.35 30.79
N LYS A 425 -51.91 -7.79 29.53
CA LYS A 425 -52.80 -7.35 28.44
C LYS A 425 -54.29 -7.44 28.80
N ASP A 426 -54.70 -8.54 29.43
CA ASP A 426 -56.11 -8.83 29.79
C ASP A 426 -56.44 -8.53 31.27
N THR A 427 -55.54 -7.88 32.01
CA THR A 427 -55.75 -7.59 33.44
C THR A 427 -56.91 -6.60 33.63
N LYS A 428 -58.04 -7.03 34.21
CA LYS A 428 -59.22 -6.16 34.38
C LYS A 428 -58.94 -4.88 35.15
N ASP A 429 -58.10 -4.96 36.18
CA ASP A 429 -57.70 -3.82 37.00
C ASP A 429 -56.17 -3.60 36.92
N PRO A 430 -55.72 -2.77 35.96
CA PRO A 430 -54.32 -2.38 35.85
C PRO A 430 -53.79 -1.69 37.11
N TRP A 431 -54.64 -0.90 37.78
CA TRP A 431 -54.22 -0.12 38.93
C TRP A 431 -53.83 -1.02 40.10
N ALA A 432 -54.64 -2.01 40.46
CA ALA A 432 -54.27 -2.99 41.47
C ALA A 432 -53.03 -3.79 41.07
N ALA A 433 -52.95 -4.29 39.83
CA ALA A 433 -51.81 -5.07 39.36
C ALA A 433 -50.49 -4.29 39.34
N GLY A 434 -50.57 -2.97 39.14
CA GLY A 434 -49.44 -2.06 39.14
C GLY A 434 -48.87 -1.72 40.52
N GLN A 435 -49.58 -2.04 41.61
CA GLN A 435 -49.25 -1.59 42.97
C GLN A 435 -47.81 -1.92 43.38
N LYS A 436 -47.34 -3.13 43.08
CA LYS A 436 -45.97 -3.55 43.43
C LYS A 436 -44.90 -2.71 42.73
N TYR A 437 -45.16 -2.24 41.51
CA TYR A 437 -44.20 -1.45 40.74
C TYR A 437 -44.21 0.01 41.20
N ARG A 438 -45.39 0.56 41.52
CA ARG A 438 -45.50 1.89 42.14
C ARG A 438 -44.82 1.93 43.51
N ALA A 439 -45.02 0.91 44.34
CA ALA A 439 -44.34 0.79 45.63
C ALA A 439 -42.80 0.71 45.49
N ALA A 440 -42.31 0.00 44.45
CA ALA A 440 -40.87 -0.04 44.15
C ALA A 440 -40.32 1.33 43.72
N TRP A 441 -41.08 2.10 42.94
CA TRP A 441 -40.76 3.49 42.62
C TRP A 441 -40.70 4.36 43.87
N ASP A 442 -41.71 4.29 44.74
CA ASP A 442 -41.76 5.07 45.98
C ASP A 442 -40.57 4.76 46.89
N ALA A 443 -40.19 3.48 46.99
CA ALA A 443 -39.01 3.04 47.75
C ALA A 443 -37.70 3.59 47.16
N ASP A 444 -37.54 3.60 45.83
CA ASP A 444 -36.37 4.19 45.15
C ASP A 444 -36.31 5.72 45.37
N GLN A 445 -37.45 6.42 45.27
CA GLN A 445 -37.50 7.86 45.50
C GLN A 445 -37.18 8.22 46.95
N ALA A 446 -37.71 7.47 47.92
CA ALA A 446 -37.37 7.60 49.32
C ALA A 446 -35.86 7.36 49.56
N SER A 447 -35.28 6.34 48.90
CA SER A 447 -33.85 6.07 48.98
C SER A 447 -33.01 7.21 48.39
N LYS A 448 -33.41 7.77 47.24
CA LYS A 448 -32.73 8.91 46.61
C LYS A 448 -32.79 10.16 47.47
N ALA A 449 -33.93 10.44 48.11
CA ALA A 449 -34.07 11.55 49.04
C ALA A 449 -33.19 11.35 50.29
N ALA A 450 -33.18 10.14 50.87
CA ALA A 450 -32.31 9.79 52.00
C ALA A 450 -30.82 9.89 51.67
N ARG A 451 -30.44 9.70 50.39
CA ARG A 451 -29.07 9.88 49.88
C ARG A 451 -28.77 11.30 49.41
N HIS A 452 -29.69 12.24 49.58
CA HIS A 452 -29.59 13.63 49.10
C HIS A 452 -29.34 13.76 47.59
N TRP A 453 -29.76 12.78 46.78
CA TRP A 453 -29.71 12.86 45.32
C TRP A 453 -30.87 13.70 44.75
N VAL A 454 -31.96 13.82 45.52
CA VAL A 454 -33.11 14.69 45.25
C VAL A 454 -33.54 15.36 46.55
N ASN A 455 -34.15 16.55 46.46
CA ASN A 455 -34.62 17.30 47.63
C ASN A 455 -35.88 16.68 48.26
N GLU A 456 -36.79 16.18 47.43
CA GLU A 456 -38.03 15.54 47.86
C GLU A 456 -38.36 14.33 46.98
N PRO A 457 -38.94 13.24 47.53
CA PRO A 457 -39.37 12.08 46.74
C PRO A 457 -40.44 12.47 45.72
N ALA A 458 -40.24 12.15 44.45
CA ALA A 458 -41.27 12.35 43.44
C ALA A 458 -42.38 11.29 43.60
N GLN A 459 -43.60 11.71 43.96
CA GLN A 459 -44.75 10.81 44.04
C GLN A 459 -45.10 10.19 42.68
N TRP A 460 -45.88 9.11 42.66
CA TRP A 460 -46.41 8.58 41.41
C TRP A 460 -47.29 9.63 40.69
N ALA A 461 -47.23 9.66 39.35
CA ALA A 461 -47.83 10.75 38.57
C ALA A 461 -49.37 10.70 38.48
N PHE A 462 -49.94 9.51 38.72
CA PHE A 462 -51.37 9.24 38.53
C PHE A 462 -51.99 8.73 39.84
N THR A 463 -53.30 8.77 39.90
CA THR A 463 -54.14 8.17 40.94
C THR A 463 -55.05 7.12 40.29
N GLU A 464 -55.75 6.35 41.12
CA GLU A 464 -56.78 5.40 40.67
C GLU A 464 -57.87 6.08 39.83
N GLU A 465 -58.15 7.35 40.14
CA GLU A 465 -59.21 8.13 39.52
C GLU A 465 -58.84 8.68 38.15
N ASN A 466 -57.54 8.89 37.85
CA ASN A 466 -57.10 9.62 36.66
C ASN A 466 -56.15 8.86 35.72
N TYR A 467 -55.73 7.63 36.07
CA TYR A 467 -54.75 6.90 35.24
C TYR A 467 -55.30 6.51 33.86
N LEU A 468 -56.63 6.46 33.70
CA LEU A 468 -57.33 6.21 32.44
C LEU A 468 -57.66 7.49 31.65
N ASP A 469 -57.38 8.69 32.19
CA ASP A 469 -57.78 9.95 31.55
C ASP A 469 -57.12 10.12 30.16
N GLY A 470 -57.92 10.21 29.11
CA GLY A 470 -57.41 10.29 27.73
C GLY A 470 -56.97 8.95 27.13
N VAL A 471 -57.30 7.83 27.77
CA VAL A 471 -57.30 6.48 27.17
C VAL A 471 -58.73 6.24 26.66
N THR A 472 -58.98 6.41 25.37
CA THR A 472 -60.29 6.10 24.77
C THR A 472 -60.45 4.58 24.62
N GLU A 473 -61.62 4.04 25.00
CA GLU A 473 -61.96 2.61 24.89
C GLU A 473 -61.93 2.06 23.46
#